data_AF-A0A2M8CIS0-F1
#
_entry.id   AF-A0A2M8CIS0-F1
#
_cell.length_a   1.000
_cell.length_b   1.000
_cell.length_c   1.000
_cell.angle_alpha   90.00
_cell.angle_beta   90.00
_cell.angle_gamma   90.00
#
_symmetry.space_group_name_H-M   'P 1'
#
loop_
_entity.id
_entity.type
_entity.pdbx_description
1 polymer ?
#
loop_
_entity_poly.entity_id
_entity_poly.type
_entity_poly.pdbx_seq_one_letter_code
_entity_poly.pdbx_strand_id
1 'polypeptide(L)'
;PTDVIISGNSTDVWIFQVAGTINMSSAVRITLTGGALAKNIFWVAAGAVTLGTTSHFEGNILGQTGINMQIGATINGRMLAQTAVTLQMNTVTQPE
;
A
#
# COMPACT_ATOMS: atom_id res chain seq x y z
N PRO A 1 -1.87 -7.86 12.93
CA PRO A 1 -2.64 -7.56 11.71
C PRO A 1 -2.76 -8.81 10.84
N THR A 2 -3.94 -9.04 10.27
CA THR A 2 -4.26 -10.15 9.36
C THR A 2 -4.63 -9.59 7.99
N ASP A 3 -4.89 -10.47 7.03
CA ASP A 3 -5.32 -10.10 5.68
C ASP A 3 -6.59 -9.23 5.66
N VAL A 4 -6.70 -8.40 4.63
CA VAL A 4 -7.82 -7.48 4.39
C VAL A 4 -8.29 -7.59 2.94
N ILE A 5 -9.59 -7.49 2.73
CA ILE A 5 -10.22 -7.44 1.40
C ILE A 5 -10.76 -6.04 1.15
N ILE A 6 -10.47 -5.47 -0.02
CA ILE A 6 -11.14 -4.29 -0.56
C ILE A 6 -12.03 -4.77 -1.70
N SER A 7 -13.35 -4.61 -1.53
CA SER A 7 -14.34 -5.10 -2.48
C SER A 7 -15.16 -3.97 -3.06
N GLY A 8 -15.25 -3.93 -4.39
CA GLY A 8 -16.07 -3.00 -5.15
C GLY A 8 -15.90 -3.23 -6.65
N ASN A 9 -16.56 -2.42 -7.46
CA ASN A 9 -16.47 -2.50 -8.92
C ASN A 9 -15.21 -1.78 -9.45
N SER A 10 -15.00 -1.84 -10.77
CA SER A 10 -13.81 -1.27 -11.43
C SER A 10 -13.77 0.27 -11.48
N THR A 11 -14.86 0.92 -11.10
CA THR A 11 -14.99 2.40 -11.07
C THR A 11 -15.07 2.97 -9.66
N ASP A 12 -15.24 2.13 -8.65
CA ASP A 12 -15.26 2.55 -7.25
C ASP A 12 -13.89 3.10 -6.83
N VAL A 13 -13.91 4.04 -5.88
CA VAL A 13 -12.74 4.76 -5.38
C VAL A 13 -12.67 4.66 -3.87
N TRP A 14 -11.46 4.43 -3.35
CA TRP A 14 -11.18 4.38 -1.91
C TRP A 14 -10.13 5.42 -1.54
N ILE A 15 -10.42 6.19 -0.49
CA ILE A 15 -9.46 7.11 0.11
C ILE A 15 -9.38 6.80 1.60
N PHE A 16 -8.25 6.29 2.03
CA PHE A 16 -7.93 6.03 3.43
C PHE A 16 -7.07 7.17 3.97
N GLN A 17 -7.63 7.98 4.86
CA GLN A 17 -6.93 9.11 5.50
C GLN A 17 -6.46 8.71 6.89
N VAL A 18 -5.15 8.69 7.11
CA VAL A 18 -4.52 8.27 8.35
C VAL A 18 -3.62 9.39 8.87
N ALA A 19 -4.04 10.01 9.97
CA ALA A 19 -3.29 11.08 10.64
C ALA A 19 -1.99 10.60 11.33
N GLY A 20 -1.73 9.30 11.32
CA GLY A 20 -0.55 8.67 11.89
C GLY A 20 0.18 7.78 10.89
N THR A 21 0.78 6.71 11.41
CA THR A 21 1.52 5.73 10.60
C THR A 21 0.59 4.67 10.01
N ILE A 22 0.98 4.11 8.87
CA ILE A 22 0.36 2.89 8.32
C ILE A 22 1.37 1.76 8.49
N ASN A 23 1.01 0.73 9.25
CA ASN A 23 1.87 -0.45 9.46
C ASN A 23 1.15 -1.70 8.99
N MET A 24 1.81 -2.44 8.10
CA MET A 24 1.35 -3.73 7.63
C MET A 24 2.34 -4.80 8.08
N SER A 25 1.86 -5.80 8.83
CA SER A 25 2.72 -6.87 9.33
C SER A 25 3.24 -7.78 8.22
N SER A 26 4.29 -8.53 8.53
CA SER A 26 4.84 -9.52 7.62
C SER A 26 3.81 -10.52 7.15
N ALA A 27 3.95 -10.98 5.91
CA ALA A 27 3.08 -11.94 5.22
C ALA A 27 1.61 -11.55 5.06
N VAL A 28 1.16 -10.41 5.59
CA VAL A 28 -0.21 -9.89 5.38
C VAL A 28 -0.41 -9.56 3.90
N ARG A 29 -1.64 -9.73 3.41
CA ARG A 29 -2.03 -9.41 2.04
C ARG A 29 -3.27 -8.53 2.01
N ILE A 30 -3.26 -7.53 1.14
CA ILE A 30 -4.46 -6.84 0.69
C ILE A 30 -4.95 -7.57 -0.57
N THR A 31 -6.22 -7.97 -0.60
CA THR A 31 -6.84 -8.63 -1.76
C THR A 31 -7.94 -7.74 -2.34
N LEU A 32 -7.94 -7.57 -3.65
CA LEU A 32 -8.99 -6.84 -4.36
C LEU A 32 -10.04 -7.81 -4.91
N THR A 33 -11.32 -7.52 -4.68
CA THR A 33 -12.44 -8.34 -5.17
C THR A 33 -13.53 -7.50 -5.83
N GLY A 34 -14.42 -8.14 -6.58
CA GLY A 34 -15.56 -7.47 -7.23
C GLY A 34 -15.23 -6.64 -8.47
N GLY A 35 -13.95 -6.57 -8.84
CA GLY A 35 -13.46 -5.71 -9.92
C GLY A 35 -12.68 -4.48 -9.44
N ALA A 36 -12.52 -4.29 -8.13
CA ALA A 36 -11.73 -3.20 -7.56
C ALA A 36 -10.32 -3.13 -8.16
N LEU A 37 -9.86 -1.92 -8.47
CA LEU A 37 -8.58 -1.67 -9.13
C LEU A 37 -7.65 -0.87 -8.23
N ALA A 38 -6.39 -1.31 -8.12
CA ALA A 38 -5.36 -0.64 -7.33
C ALA A 38 -5.19 0.84 -7.71
N LYS A 39 -5.34 1.20 -9.00
CA LYS A 39 -5.25 2.60 -9.45
C LYS A 39 -6.30 3.53 -8.80
N ASN A 40 -7.41 2.99 -8.31
CA ASN A 40 -8.49 3.75 -7.66
C ASN A 40 -8.39 3.76 -6.13
N ILE A 41 -7.33 3.20 -5.56
CA ILE A 41 -7.13 3.11 -4.11
C ILE A 41 -6.04 4.09 -3.70
N PHE A 42 -6.34 4.94 -2.72
CA PHE A 42 -5.46 5.98 -2.22
C PHE A 42 -5.28 5.86 -0.70
N TRP A 43 -4.04 5.82 -0.27
CA TRP A 43 -3.63 5.77 1.13
C TRP A 43 -2.88 7.05 1.47
N VAL A 44 -3.49 7.93 2.27
CA VAL A 44 -2.89 9.19 2.71
C VAL A 44 -2.40 9.02 4.14
N ALA A 45 -1.08 9.08 4.34
CA ALA A 45 -0.45 8.92 5.64
C ALA A 45 0.31 10.19 6.04
N ALA A 46 -0.04 10.77 7.20
CA ALA A 46 0.73 11.85 7.80
C ALA A 46 2.03 11.35 8.49
N GLY A 47 2.03 10.09 8.94
CA GLY A 47 3.20 9.41 9.46
C GLY A 47 3.91 8.55 8.41
N ALA A 48 4.86 7.74 8.87
CA ALA A 48 5.56 6.78 8.03
C ALA A 48 4.66 5.61 7.64
N VAL A 49 4.96 5.00 6.49
CA VAL A 49 4.35 3.75 6.04
C VAL A 49 5.40 2.65 6.13
N THR A 50 5.06 1.52 6.76
CA THR A 50 5.94 0.35 6.87
C THR A 50 5.23 -0.89 6.38
N LEU A 51 5.78 -1.52 5.33
CA LEU A 51 5.30 -2.79 4.78
C LEU A 51 6.26 -3.91 5.23
N GLY A 52 5.76 -4.80 6.08
CA GLY A 52 6.53 -5.91 6.66
C GLY A 52 7.02 -6.91 5.63
N THR A 53 7.92 -7.81 6.05
CA THR A 53 8.54 -8.79 5.15
C THR A 53 7.50 -9.65 4.43
N THR A 54 7.73 -9.94 3.15
CA THR A 54 6.86 -10.77 2.29
C THR A 54 5.39 -10.34 2.24
N SER A 55 5.07 -9.12 2.65
CA SER A 55 3.72 -8.57 2.61
C SER A 55 3.31 -8.18 1.19
N HIS A 56 2.01 -8.10 0.91
CA HIS A 56 1.48 -7.69 -0.41
C HIS A 56 0.48 -6.55 -0.30
N PHE A 57 0.80 -5.40 -0.88
CA PHE A 57 0.03 -4.17 -0.79
C PHE A 57 -0.62 -3.78 -2.13
N GLU A 58 -1.80 -3.18 -2.06
CA GLU A 58 -2.58 -2.73 -3.22
C GLU A 58 -2.96 -1.25 -3.06
N GLY A 59 -2.61 -0.43 -4.05
CA GLY A 59 -3.01 0.98 -4.13
C GLY A 59 -1.88 2.01 -4.10
N ASN A 60 -2.25 3.27 -4.24
CA ASN A 60 -1.32 4.39 -4.29
C ASN A 60 -1.09 4.97 -2.88
N ILE A 61 0.16 5.04 -2.44
CA ILE A 61 0.56 5.60 -1.15
C ILE A 61 1.02 7.04 -1.35
N LEU A 62 0.36 7.96 -0.65
CA LEU A 62 0.72 9.37 -0.50
C LEU A 62 1.22 9.59 0.93
N GLY A 63 2.54 9.48 1.13
CA GLY A 63 3.18 9.59 2.44
C GLY A 63 3.77 10.98 2.68
N GLN A 64 3.39 11.63 3.78
CA GLN A 64 4.01 12.88 4.23
C GLN A 64 5.45 12.65 4.72
N THR A 65 5.77 11.44 5.18
CA THR A 65 7.14 11.07 5.55
C THR A 65 7.59 9.85 4.74
N GLY A 66 8.35 8.94 5.35
CA GLY A 66 8.98 7.84 4.62
C GLY A 66 8.03 6.68 4.32
N ILE A 67 8.27 5.99 3.22
CA ILE A 67 7.63 4.71 2.89
C ILE A 67 8.72 3.62 2.87
N ASN A 68 8.58 2.63 3.74
CA ASN A 68 9.61 1.61 3.99
C ASN A 68 9.07 0.22 3.66
N MET A 69 9.70 -0.45 2.70
CA MET A 69 9.39 -1.85 2.36
C MET A 69 10.48 -2.76 2.89
N GLN A 70 10.09 -3.71 3.74
CA GLN A 70 10.98 -4.74 4.26
C GLN A 70 11.16 -5.88 3.25
N ILE A 71 12.11 -6.77 3.53
CA ILE A 71 12.54 -7.87 2.65
C ILE A 71 11.36 -8.56 1.95
N GLY A 72 11.39 -8.53 0.61
CA GLY A 72 10.48 -9.32 -0.24
C GLY A 72 9.02 -8.86 -0.21
N ALA A 73 8.70 -7.72 0.43
CA ALA A 73 7.39 -7.12 0.30
C ALA A 73 7.12 -6.72 -1.17
N THR A 74 5.85 -6.74 -1.56
CA THR A 74 5.41 -6.43 -2.91
C THR A 74 4.29 -5.39 -2.89
N ILE A 75 4.22 -4.56 -3.93
CA ILE A 75 3.15 -3.58 -4.10
C ILE A 75 2.73 -3.50 -5.57
N ASN A 76 1.42 -3.53 -5.80
CA ASN A 76 0.79 -3.04 -7.03
C ASN A 76 0.20 -1.65 -6.74
N GLY A 77 0.91 -0.61 -7.17
CA GLY A 77 0.66 0.73 -6.68
C GLY A 77 1.74 1.75 -7.01
N ARG A 78 1.71 2.87 -6.29
CA ARG A 78 2.72 3.94 -6.38
C ARG A 78 3.17 4.31 -4.98
N MET A 79 4.45 4.63 -4.82
CA MET A 79 5.05 5.01 -3.54
C MET A 79 5.50 6.48 -3.62
N LEU A 80 4.63 7.40 -3.23
CA LEU A 80 4.85 8.84 -3.34
C LEU A 80 5.12 9.41 -1.95
N ALA A 81 6.39 9.39 -1.54
CA ALA A 81 6.86 9.92 -0.26
C ALA A 81 7.37 11.36 -0.41
N GLN A 82 7.05 12.24 0.54
CA GLN A 82 7.65 13.58 0.59
C GLN A 82 9.08 13.60 1.18
N THR A 83 9.51 12.51 1.82
CA THR A 83 10.91 12.36 2.28
C THR A 83 11.65 11.30 1.48
N ALA A 84 11.61 10.03 1.90
CA ALA A 84 12.37 8.95 1.28
C ALA A 84 11.52 7.68 1.11
N VAL A 85 11.85 6.92 0.07
CA VAL A 85 11.39 5.54 -0.13
C VAL A 85 12.57 4.61 0.11
N THR A 86 12.39 3.60 0.96
CA THR A 86 13.42 2.57 1.22
C THR A 86 12.91 1.19 0.81
N LEU A 87 13.78 0.43 0.13
CA LEU A 87 13.47 -0.88 -0.42
C LEU A 87 14.52 -1.91 -0.01
N GLN A 88 14.06 -3.14 0.25
CA GLN A 88 14.85 -4.32 0.53
C GLN A 88 14.35 -5.47 -0.35
N MET A 89 14.93 -5.64 -1.56
CA MET A 89 14.56 -6.71 -2.50
C MET A 89 13.04 -6.78 -2.80
N ASN A 90 12.43 -5.62 -3.09
CA ASN A 90 10.99 -5.53 -3.30
C ASN A 90 10.59 -5.60 -4.76
N THR A 91 9.35 -6.04 -5.01
CA THR A 91 8.68 -5.86 -6.31
C THR A 91 7.72 -4.68 -6.20
N VAL A 92 7.89 -3.69 -7.08
CA VAL A 92 7.05 -2.49 -7.16
C VAL A 92 6.50 -2.41 -8.59
N THR A 93 5.19 -2.62 -8.74
CA THR A 93 4.52 -2.64 -10.04
C THR A 93 3.57 -1.45 -10.13
N GLN A 94 3.70 -0.65 -11.19
CA GLN A 94 2.74 0.42 -11.46
C GLN A 94 1.38 -0.19 -11.86
N PRO A 95 0.25 0.31 -11.32
CA PRO A 95 -1.06 -0.20 -11.68
C PRO A 95 -1.51 0.31 -13.06
N GLU A 96 -2.15 -0.57 -13.83
CA GLU A 96 -2.80 -0.30 -15.13
C GLU A 96 -4.07 0.52 -15.01
#